data_AF-A0A917IVS8-F1
#
_entry.id   AF-A0A917IVS8-F1
#
_cell.length_a   1.000
_cell.length_b   1.000
_cell.length_c   1.000
_cell.angle_alpha   90.00
_cell.angle_beta   90.00
_cell.angle_gamma   90.00
#
_symmetry.space_group_name_H-M   'P 1'
#
loop_
_entity.id
_entity.type
_entity.pdbx_description
1 polymer ?
#
loop_
_entity_poly.entity_id
_entity_poly.type
_entity_poly.pdbx_seq_one_letter_code
_entity_poly.pdbx_strand_id
1 'polypeptide(L)' 'MQLQVEIGFDQLVQLAKRLPKTQWKKLKEEVEKENVATSGVSELEELLLSAPTFTKKQLEDIEKNRKAINQWRTR' A
#
# COMPACT_ATOMS: atom_id res chain seq x y z
N MET A 1 -18.75 31.00 0.09
CA MET A 1 -17.54 31.58 -0.52
C MET A 1 -16.33 30.88 0.08
N GLN A 2 -15.73 29.92 -0.64
CA GLN A 2 -14.47 29.30 -0.23
C GLN A 2 -13.33 30.18 -0.76
N LEU A 3 -12.63 30.87 0.14
CA LEU A 3 -11.41 31.58 -0.22
C LEU A 3 -10.35 30.53 -0.52
N GLN A 4 -10.11 30.23 -1.80
CA GLN A 4 -8.89 29.56 -2.23
C GLN A 4 -7.77 30.57 -2.10
N VAL A 5 -7.14 30.62 -0.93
CA VAL A 5 -5.92 31.40 -0.74
C VAL A 5 -4.78 30.57 -1.31
N GLU A 6 -4.20 31.02 -2.43
CA GLU A 6 -2.93 30.49 -2.94
C GLU A 6 -1.81 30.89 -1.96
N ILE A 7 -1.69 30.14 -0.86
CA ILE A 7 -0.62 30.35 0.10
C ILE A 7 0.59 29.57 -0.41
N GLY A 8 1.69 30.27 -0.69
CA GLY A 8 2.97 29.63 -1.01
C GLY A 8 3.45 28.76 0.15
N PHE A 9 4.10 27.64 -0.17
CA PHE A 9 4.57 26.67 0.82
C PHE A 9 5.37 27.31 1.96
N ASP A 10 6.26 28.24 1.63
CA ASP A 10 7.09 28.95 2.63
C ASP A 10 6.26 29.79 3.60
N GLN A 11 5.16 30.38 3.14
CA GLN A 11 4.25 31.15 3.98
C GLN A 11 3.47 30.24 4.93
N LEU A 12 3.05 29.05 4.47
CA LEU A 12 2.44 28.03 5.33
C LEU A 12 3.41 27.57 6.41
N VAL A 13 4.67 27.32 6.06
CA VAL A 13 5.71 26.90 7.02
C VAL A 13 5.95 27.97 8.07
N GLN A 14 6.01 29.25 7.68
CA GLN A 14 6.16 30.35 8.62
C GLN A 14 4.95 30.48 9.55
N LEU A 15 3.74 30.32 9.02
CA LEU A 15 2.52 30.38 9.82
C LEU A 15 2.49 29.23 10.83
N ALA A 16 2.84 28.03 10.39
CA ALA A 16 2.84 26.84 11.21
C ALA A 16 3.90 26.95 12.34
N LYS A 17 5.09 27.50 12.05
CA LYS A 17 6.14 27.76 13.07
C LYS A 17 5.73 28.79 14.14
N ARG A 18 4.78 29.68 13.83
CA ARG A 18 4.27 30.70 14.77
C ARG A 18 3.14 30.18 15.67
N LEU A 19 2.65 28.95 15.44
CA LEU A 19 1.58 28.37 16.25
C LEU A 19 2.06 28.06 17.68
N PRO A 20 1.20 28.26 18.70
CA PRO A 20 1.42 27.76 20.05
C PRO A 20 1.63 26.24 20.06
N LYS A 21 2.42 25.72 21.01
CA LYS A 21 2.76 24.29 21.12
C LYS A 21 1.53 23.36 21.10
N THR A 22 0.41 23.80 21.67
CA THR A 22 -0.86 23.06 21.70
C THR A 22 -1.51 22.93 20.32
N GLN A 23 -1.44 23.98 19.50
CA GLN A 23 -1.98 24.00 18.14
C GLN A 23 -1.03 23.31 17.16
N TRP A 24 0.28 23.43 17.37
CA TRP A 24 1.27 22.67 16.61
C TRP A 24 1.08 21.16 16.77
N LYS A 25 0.82 20.70 17.99
CA LYS A 25 0.56 19.28 18.27
C LYS A 25 -0.68 18.77 17.51
N LYS A 26 -1.77 19.54 17.54
CA LYS A 26 -3.00 19.22 16.79
C LYS A 26 -2.77 19.20 15.27
N LEU A 27 -2.03 20.18 14.76
CA LEU A 27 -1.69 20.25 13.34
C LEU A 27 -0.83 19.06 12.92
N LYS A 28 0.16 18.68 13.74
CA LYS A 28 0.98 17.49 13.50
C LYS A 28 0.14 16.21 13.50
N GLU A 29 -0.75 16.04 14.48
CA GLU A 29 -1.66 14.89 14.55
C GLU A 29 -2.57 14.80 13.31
N GLU A 30 -3.11 15.92 12.82
CA GLU A 30 -3.98 15.91 11.63
C GLU A 30 -3.18 15.63 10.33
N VAL A 31 -1.98 16.19 10.19
CA VAL A 31 -1.09 15.96 9.02
C VAL A 31 -0.56 14.52 8.98
N GLU A 32 -0.24 13.93 10.14
CA GLU A 32 0.19 12.54 10.23
C GLU A 32 -0.97 11.57 9.96
N LYS A 33 -2.20 11.93 10.37
CA LYS A 33 -3.40 11.12 10.15
C LYS A 33 -3.78 10.97 8.68
N GLU A 34 -3.60 12.01 7.85
CA GLU A 34 -3.78 11.91 6.39
C GLU A 34 -2.70 11.06 5.71
N ASN A 35 -1.46 11.03 6.23
CA ASN A 35 -0.39 10.21 5.67
C ASN A 35 -0.61 8.70 5.82
N VAL A 36 -1.52 8.27 6.71
CA VAL A 36 -1.86 6.85 6.89
C VAL A 36 -2.86 6.37 5.82
N ALA A 37 -3.53 7.27 5.10
CA ALA A 37 -4.65 6.92 4.24
C ALA A 37 -4.28 6.58 2.78
N THR A 38 -3.02 6.70 2.35
CA THR A 38 -2.67 6.63 0.91
C THR A 38 -1.40 5.86 0.52
N SER A 39 -0.90 4.93 1.33
CA SER A 39 0.07 3.94 0.81
C SER A 39 -0.71 2.71 0.37
N GLY A 40 -1.21 2.77 -0.87
CA GLY A 40 -2.08 1.77 -1.48
C GLY A 40 -1.36 0.46 -1.77
N VAL A 41 -1.27 -0.39 -0.75
CA VAL A 41 -1.38 -1.83 -0.92
C VAL A 41 -2.45 -2.26 0.06
N SER A 42 -3.53 -2.85 -0.43
CA SER A 42 -4.51 -3.46 0.47
C SER A 42 -3.78 -4.51 1.33
N GLU A 43 -4.11 -4.65 2.61
CA GLU A 43 -3.58 -5.72 3.46
C GLU A 43 -3.73 -7.11 2.78
N LEU A 44 -4.80 -7.28 2.00
CA LEU A 44 -5.02 -8.44 1.14
C LEU A 44 -3.97 -8.58 0.02
N GLU A 45 -3.61 -7.48 -0.63
CA GLU A 45 -2.62 -7.47 -1.72
C GLU A 45 -1.20 -7.75 -1.20
N GLU A 46 -0.82 -7.21 -0.03
CA GLU A 46 0.44 -7.54 0.65
C GLU A 46 0.52 -9.04 0.99
N LEU A 47 -0.58 -9.59 1.51
CA LEU A 47 -0.68 -11.02 1.80
C LEU A 47 -0.52 -11.88 0.53
N LEU A 48 -1.16 -11.49 -0.58
CA LEU A 48 -1.10 -12.23 -1.83
C LEU A 48 0.30 -12.17 -2.47
N LEU A 49 0.97 -11.03 -2.40
CA LEU A 49 2.31 -10.84 -2.97
C LEU A 49 3.41 -11.54 -2.16
N SER A 50 3.23 -11.68 -0.84
CA SER A 50 4.16 -12.38 0.05
C SER A 50 3.91 -13.88 0.17
N ALA A 51 2.79 -14.38 -0.38
CA ALA A 51 2.43 -15.78 -0.30
C ALA A 51 3.47 -16.67 -1.02
N PRO A 52 3.77 -17.86 -0.47
CA PRO A 52 4.70 -18.79 -1.10
C PRO A 52 4.18 -19.25 -2.47
N THR A 53 4.97 -19.04 -3.52
CA THR A 53 4.68 -19.52 -4.88
C THR A 53 5.43 -20.80 -5.20
N PHE A 54 4.90 -21.60 -6.12
CA PHE A 54 5.60 -22.79 -6.60
C PHE A 54 6.93 -22.44 -7.27
N THR A 55 7.96 -23.22 -6.96
CA THR A 55 9.24 -23.18 -7.67
C THR A 55 9.12 -23.76 -9.07
N LYS A 56 10.05 -23.43 -9.97
CA LYS A 56 10.09 -23.98 -11.33
C LYS A 56 10.07 -25.51 -11.35
N LYS A 57 10.84 -26.14 -10.47
CA LYS A 57 10.88 -27.61 -10.34
C LYS A 57 9.52 -28.19 -9.96
N GLN A 58 8.83 -27.57 -9.00
CA GLN A 58 7.49 -28.01 -8.61
C GLN A 58 6.48 -27.85 -9.75
N LEU A 59 6.59 -26.79 -10.54
CA LEU A 59 5.75 -26.61 -11.73
C LEU A 59 6.01 -27.70 -12.79
N GLU A 60 7.26 -28.05 -13.04
CA GLU A 60 7.63 -29.14 -13.96
C GLU A 60 7.08 -30.49 -13.48
N ASP A 61 7.18 -30.78 -12.18
CA ASP A 61 6.66 -32.01 -11.60
C ASP A 61 5.13 -32.06 -11.68
N ILE A 62 4.44 -30.94 -11.42
CA ILE A 62 2.99 -30.82 -11.60
C ILE A 62 2.59 -31.08 -13.05
N GLU A 63 3.33 -30.55 -14.02
CA GLU A 63 3.04 -30.75 -15.44
C GLU A 63 3.19 -32.21 -15.87
N LYS A 64 4.29 -32.86 -15.47
CA LYS A 64 4.52 -34.29 -15.72
C LYS A 64 3.42 -35.14 -15.10
N ASN A 65 3.05 -34.86 -13.86
CA ASN A 65 1.98 -35.57 -13.16
C ASN A 65 0.63 -35.39 -13.85
N ARG A 66 0.28 -34.16 -14.28
CA ARG A 66 -0.95 -33.91 -15.06
C ARG A 66 -1.00 -34.73 -16.35
N LYS A 67 0.10 -34.81 -17.10
CA LYS A 67 0.18 -35.61 -18.33
C LYS A 67 -0.04 -37.09 -18.04
N ALA A 68 0.62 -37.63 -17.02
CA ALA A 68 0.46 -39.03 -16.61
C ALA A 68 -0.98 -39.35 -16.17
N ILE A 69 -1.59 -38.48 -15.37
CA ILE A 69 -2.98 -38.64 -14.92
C ILE A 69 -3.96 -38.60 -16.10
N ASN A 70 -3.78 -37.66 -17.03
CA ASN A 70 -4.65 -37.57 -18.20
C ASN A 70 -4.53 -38.82 -19.07
N GLN A 71 -3.31 -39.32 -19.30
CA GLN A 71 -3.09 -40.57 -20.02
C GLN A 71 -3.77 -41.77 -19.34
N TRP A 72 -3.72 -41.84 -17.99
CA TRP A 72 -4.42 -42.87 -17.23
C TRP A 72 -5.95 -42.78 -17.36
N ARG A 73 -6.50 -41.56 -17.38
CA ARG A 73 -7.95 -41.33 -17.54
C ARG A 73 -8.50 -41.62 -18.94
N THR A 74 -7.65 -41.51 -19.96
CA THR A 74 -8.01 -41.77 -21.36
C THR A 74 -7.75 -43.22 -21.80
N ARG A 75 -7.25 -44.09 -20.90
CA ARG A 75 -7.21 -45.53 -21.09
C ARG A 75 -8.44 -46.18 -20.47
#